data_AF-A0A846NFM7-F1
#
_entry.id   AF-A0A846NFM7-F1
#
_cell.length_a   1.000
_cell.length_b   1.000
_cell.length_c   1.000
_cell.angle_alpha   90.00
_cell.angle_beta   90.00
_cell.angle_gamma   90.00
#
_symmetry.space_group_name_H-M   'P 1'
#
loop_
_entity.id
_entity.type
_entity.pdbx_description
1 polymer ?
#
loop_
_entity_poly.entity_id
_entity_poly.type
_entity_poly.pdbx_seq_one_letter_code
_entity_poly.pdbx_strand_id
1 'polypeptide(L)'
;MLYEGPARDAVKLFPQNVNVSASLSLAGIGADRTKIRIITDPEAEEISHEIHVKGRFGELKTQTTNKHFPTNPKTSYIAALSAIATLKKMTESIIIGT
;
A
#
# COMPACT_ATOMS: atom_id res chain seq x y z
N MET A 1 7.46 3.94 16.81
CA MET A 1 6.84 4.68 15.68
C MET A 1 7.90 5.55 15.03
N LEU A 2 8.06 5.47 13.71
CA LEU A 2 9.11 6.18 12.95
C LEU A 2 8.62 7.48 12.31
N TYR A 3 7.36 7.53 11.89
CA TYR A 3 6.78 8.70 11.23
C TYR A 3 5.27 8.72 11.37
N GLU A 4 4.71 9.92 11.49
CA GLU A 4 3.27 10.18 11.37
C GLU A 4 3.08 11.55 10.71
N GLY A 5 2.32 11.58 9.61
CA GLY A 5 2.12 12.82 8.85
C GLY A 5 1.65 12.62 7.41
N PRO A 6 1.67 13.67 6.57
CA PRO A 6 1.28 13.59 5.17
C PRO A 6 2.16 12.62 4.37
N ALA A 7 1.57 11.97 3.37
CA ALA A 7 2.29 11.08 2.45
C ALA A 7 3.38 11.84 1.66
N ARG A 8 3.16 13.11 1.32
CA ARG A 8 4.13 13.91 0.57
C ARG A 8 5.50 14.00 1.25
N ASP A 9 5.53 14.20 2.56
CA ASP A 9 6.79 14.35 3.29
C ASP A 9 7.42 13.00 3.58
N ALA A 10 6.58 11.98 3.80
CA ALA A 10 7.04 10.61 3.96
C ALA A 10 7.81 10.07 2.74
N VAL A 11 7.40 10.39 1.52
CA VAL A 11 8.11 9.99 0.28
C VAL A 11 9.54 10.52 0.25
N LYS A 12 9.78 11.70 0.81
CA LYS A 12 11.14 12.27 0.90
C LYS A 12 11.99 11.55 1.93
N LEU A 13 11.38 11.15 3.05
CA LEU A 13 12.07 10.50 4.18
C LEU A 13 12.29 9.00 3.97
N PHE A 14 11.36 8.32 3.30
CA PHE A 14 11.32 6.86 3.14
C PHE A 14 11.05 6.46 1.68
N PRO A 15 11.88 6.89 0.71
CA PRO A 15 11.59 6.74 -0.72
C PRO A 15 11.38 5.29 -1.18
N GLN A 16 11.92 4.31 -0.45
CA GLN A 16 11.81 2.88 -0.79
C GLN A 16 10.59 2.17 -0.18
N ASN A 17 9.88 2.78 0.79
CA ASN A 17 8.91 2.06 1.64
C ASN A 17 7.48 2.63 1.61
N VAL A 18 7.20 3.66 0.81
CA VAL A 18 5.90 4.37 0.83
C VAL A 18 5.09 4.26 -0.46
N ASN A 19 5.39 3.26 -1.29
CA ASN A 19 4.71 3.05 -2.57
C ASN A 19 3.18 2.88 -2.39
N VAL A 20 2.74 2.19 -1.35
CA VAL A 20 1.30 2.04 -1.03
C VAL A 20 0.67 3.40 -0.76
N SER A 21 1.33 4.24 0.05
CA SER A 21 0.85 5.59 0.37
C SER A 21 0.81 6.51 -0.85
N ALA A 22 1.81 6.40 -1.73
CA ALA A 22 1.84 7.14 -2.99
C ALA A 22 0.67 6.73 -3.90
N SER A 23 0.45 5.43 -4.10
CA SER A 23 -0.66 4.89 -4.88
C SER A 23 -2.03 5.32 -4.33
N LEU A 24 -2.23 5.25 -3.01
CA LEU A 24 -3.46 5.74 -2.36
C LEU A 24 -3.64 7.25 -2.53
N SER A 25 -2.55 8.01 -2.50
CA SER A 25 -2.60 9.46 -2.72
C SER A 25 -3.01 9.81 -4.14
N LEU A 26 -2.56 9.04 -5.13
CA LEU A 26 -2.95 9.20 -6.54
C LEU A 26 -4.41 8.77 -6.78
N ALA A 27 -4.84 7.67 -6.17
CA ALA A 27 -6.20 7.15 -6.33
C ALA A 27 -7.25 7.92 -5.49
N GLY A 28 -6.82 8.66 -4.49
CA GLY A 28 -7.69 9.24 -3.47
C GLY A 28 -7.58 10.76 -3.36
N ILE A 29 -7.28 11.23 -2.15
CA ILE A 29 -7.46 12.63 -1.74
C ILE A 29 -6.21 13.50 -1.95
N GLY A 30 -5.17 12.99 -2.62
CA GLY A 30 -3.90 13.68 -2.84
C GLY A 30 -2.89 13.53 -1.71
N ALA A 31 -1.61 13.70 -2.01
CA ALA A 31 -0.48 13.40 -1.11
C ALA A 31 -0.40 14.29 0.15
N ASP A 32 -0.95 15.51 0.08
CA ASP A 32 -1.12 16.43 1.21
C ASP A 32 -2.06 15.88 2.28
N ARG A 33 -3.15 15.24 1.85
CA ARG A 33 -4.28 14.89 2.70
C ARG A 33 -4.27 13.42 3.10
N THR A 34 -3.57 12.56 2.35
CA THR A 34 -3.29 11.19 2.76
C THR A 34 -2.36 11.22 3.97
N LYS A 35 -2.87 10.84 5.14
CA LYS A 35 -2.07 10.66 6.36
C LYS A 35 -1.54 9.25 6.42
N ILE A 36 -0.29 9.11 6.87
CA ILE A 36 0.35 7.82 7.03
C ILE A 36 1.00 7.72 8.41
N ARG A 37 1.16 6.49 8.88
CA ARG A 37 2.01 6.17 10.03
C ARG A 37 2.96 5.04 9.64
N ILE A 38 4.23 5.20 9.94
CA ILE A 38 5.24 4.17 9.74
C ILE A 38 5.66 3.69 11.12
N ILE A 39 5.45 2.41 11.38
CA ILE A 39 5.75 1.76 12.65
C ILE A 39 6.77 0.66 12.34
N THR A 40 7.77 0.55 13.21
CA THR A 40 8.70 -0.57 13.24
C THR A 40 8.47 -1.32 14.53
N ASP A 41 8.42 -2.64 14.42
CA ASP A 41 8.22 -3.57 15.52
C ASP A 41 9.28 -4.68 15.37
N PRO A 42 10.17 -4.86 16.35
CA PRO A 42 11.22 -5.87 16.28
C PRO A 42 10.68 -7.31 16.35
N GLU A 43 9.43 -7.52 16.78
CA GLU A 43 8.78 -8.84 16.83
C GLU A 43 7.95 -9.14 15.57
N ALA A 44 7.81 -8.16 14.66
CA ALA A 44 7.04 -8.37 13.44
C ALA A 44 7.79 -9.25 12.41
N GLU A 45 7.18 -10.38 12.07
CA GLU A 45 7.70 -11.32 11.06
C GLU A 45 7.19 -11.06 9.64
N GLU A 46 6.13 -10.24 9.48
CA GLU A 46 5.50 -9.93 8.20
C GLU A 46 5.25 -8.43 7.99
N ILE A 47 5.09 -8.01 6.74
CA ILE A 47 4.80 -6.61 6.38
C ILE A 47 3.29 -6.41 6.38
N SER A 48 2.79 -5.63 7.34
CA SER A 48 1.38 -5.25 7.41
C SER A 48 1.12 -3.85 6.86
N HIS A 49 -0.04 -3.68 6.21
CA HIS A 49 -0.58 -2.39 5.83
C HIS A 49 -2.02 -2.29 6.31
N GLU A 50 -2.34 -1.22 7.02
CA GLU A 50 -3.69 -0.87 7.44
C GLU A 50 -4.14 0.39 6.71
N ILE A 51 -5.30 0.29 6.05
CA ILE A 51 -5.86 1.38 5.27
C ILE A 51 -7.24 1.69 5.82
N HIS A 52 -7.45 2.96 6.11
CA HIS A 52 -8.71 3.47 6.62
C HIS A 52 -9.16 4.65 5.76
N VAL A 53 -10.30 4.48 5.08
CA VAL A 53 -10.89 5.48 4.19
C VAL A 53 -12.27 5.84 4.71
N LYS A 54 -12.58 7.14 4.77
CA LYS A 54 -13.91 7.67 5.09
C LYS A 54 -14.36 8.65 4.03
N GLY A 55 -15.64 8.60 3.67
CA GLY A 55 -16.24 9.54 2.72
C GLY A 55 -17.76 9.44 2.72
N ARG A 56 -18.41 10.10 1.74
CA ARG A 56 -19.87 10.03 1.58
C ARG A 56 -20.40 8.61 1.33
N PHE A 57 -19.53 7.72 0.85
CA PHE A 57 -19.84 6.31 0.64
C PHE A 57 -19.84 5.49 1.96
N GLY A 58 -19.43 6.07 3.08
CA GLY A 58 -19.24 5.38 4.35
C GLY A 58 -17.77 5.24 4.73
N GLU A 59 -17.41 4.09 5.28
CA GLU A 59 -16.10 3.79 5.87
C GLU A 59 -15.58 2.45 5.35
N LEU A 60 -14.33 2.43 4.88
CA LEU A 60 -13.61 1.23 4.48
C LEU A 60 -12.39 1.07 5.39
N LYS A 61 -12.26 -0.11 5.99
CA LYS A 61 -11.09 -0.53 6.74
C LYS A 61 -10.59 -1.83 6.16
N THR A 62 -9.33 -1.86 5.77
CA THR A 62 -8.67 -3.07 5.28
C THR A 62 -7.33 -3.23 5.95
N GLN A 63 -6.99 -4.47 6.26
CA GLN A 63 -5.66 -4.85 6.71
C GLN A 63 -5.13 -5.95 5.80
N THR A 64 -3.89 -5.80 5.35
CA THR A 64 -3.19 -6.82 4.58
C THR A 64 -1.90 -7.15 5.29
N THR A 65 -1.68 -8.43 5.59
CA THR A 65 -0.42 -8.95 6.11
C THR A 65 0.23 -9.75 4.99
N ASN A 66 1.43 -9.35 4.61
CA ASN A 66 2.08 -9.80 3.40
C ASN A 66 3.40 -10.51 3.69
N LYS A 67 3.57 -11.66 3.06
CA LYS A 67 4.85 -12.34 2.98
C LYS A 67 5.87 -11.52 2.20
N HIS A 68 7.10 -11.61 2.66
CA HIS A 68 8.28 -11.12 1.96
C HIS A 68 8.45 -11.83 0.61
N PHE A 69 8.87 -11.09 -0.41
CA PHE A 69 9.23 -11.69 -1.69
C PHE A 69 10.56 -12.46 -1.56
N PRO A 70 10.68 -13.71 -2.09
CA PRO A 70 11.82 -14.58 -1.82
C PRO A 70 13.19 -13.99 -2.20
N THR A 71 13.26 -13.23 -3.30
CA THR A 71 14.51 -12.65 -3.80
C THR A 71 14.71 -11.19 -3.41
N ASN A 72 13.68 -10.53 -2.86
CA ASN A 72 13.77 -9.17 -2.33
C ASN A 72 12.87 -9.04 -1.10
N PRO A 73 13.38 -9.36 0.10
CA PRO A 73 12.58 -9.30 1.32
C PRO A 73 12.03 -7.90 1.63
N LYS A 74 12.57 -6.82 1.06
CA LYS A 74 12.02 -5.47 1.26
C LYS A 74 10.70 -5.22 0.52
N THR A 75 10.22 -6.17 -0.27
CA THR A 75 8.99 -6.04 -1.07
C THR A 75 7.98 -7.11 -0.71
N SER A 76 6.71 -6.73 -0.66
CA SER A 76 5.60 -7.66 -0.46
C SER A 76 5.36 -8.53 -1.69
N TYR A 77 5.15 -9.83 -1.50
CA TYR A 77 4.88 -10.78 -2.60
C TYR A 77 3.67 -10.36 -3.45
N ILE A 78 2.64 -9.80 -2.82
CA ILE A 78 1.42 -9.35 -3.48
C ILE A 78 1.68 -8.28 -4.56
N ALA A 79 2.78 -7.51 -4.47
CA ALA A 79 3.10 -6.49 -5.45
C ALA A 79 3.49 -7.11 -6.81
N ALA A 80 4.15 -8.26 -6.82
CA ALA A 80 4.42 -9.00 -8.06
C ALA A 80 3.12 -9.59 -8.62
N LEU A 81 2.27 -10.13 -7.74
CA LEU A 81 0.97 -10.68 -8.14
C LEU A 81 0.03 -9.62 -8.72
N SER A 82 0.06 -8.39 -8.22
CA SER A 82 -0.77 -7.29 -8.75
C SER A 82 -0.36 -6.90 -10.17
N ALA A 83 0.94 -6.93 -10.49
CA ALA A 83 1.42 -6.73 -11.85
C ALA A 83 0.94 -7.85 -12.79
N ILE A 84 1.06 -9.12 -12.37
CA ILE A 84 0.54 -10.27 -13.14
C ILE A 84 -0.96 -10.14 -13.35
N ALA A 85 -1.72 -9.82 -12.31
CA ALA A 85 -3.17 -9.62 -12.40
C ALA A 85 -3.54 -8.50 -13.38
N THR A 86 -2.77 -7.42 -13.41
CA THR A 86 -2.95 -6.32 -14.36
C THR A 86 -2.73 -6.78 -15.80
N LEU A 87 -1.67 -7.54 -16.06
CA LEU A 87 -1.41 -8.09 -17.40
C LEU A 87 -2.50 -9.06 -17.85
N LYS A 88 -2.99 -9.93 -16.95
CA LYS A 88 -4.10 -10.84 -17.25
C LYS A 88 -5.37 -10.10 -17.62
N LYS A 89 -5.70 -9.01 -16.91
CA LYS A 89 -6.86 -8.15 -17.24
C LYS A 89 -6.80 -7.56 -18.65
N MET A 90 -5.60 -7.37 -19.21
CA MET A 90 -5.44 -6.87 -20.58
C MET A 90 -5.68 -7.93 -21.65
N THR A 91 -5.65 -9.23 -21.30
CA THR A 91 -5.66 -10.33 -22.27
C THR A 91 -6.81 -11.32 -22.10
N GLU A 92 -7.36 -11.46 -20.89
CA GLU A 92 -8.40 -12.44 -20.56
C GLU A 92 -9.82 -11.88 -20.77
N SER A 93 -10.79 -12.75 -21.04
CA SER A 93 -12.20 -12.39 -21.26
C SER A 93 -12.98 -12.13 -19.96
N ILE A 94 -12.44 -12.55 -18.82
CA ILE A 94 -13.05 -12.37 -17.50
C ILE A 94 -12.21 -11.37 -16.70
N ILE A 95 -12.83 -10.28 -16.27
CA ILE A 95 -12.19 -9.22 -15.48
C ILE A 95 -12.83 -9.20 -14.09
N ILE A 96 -12.01 -9.32 -13.04
CA ILE A 96 -12.45 -9.22 -11.64
C ILE A 96 -11.87 -7.95 -11.02
N GLY A 97 -12.74 -7.14 -10.41
CA GLY A 97 -12.40 -5.81 -9.88
C GLY A 97 -12.39 -4.74 -10.97
N THR A 98 -11.81 -3.57 -10.67
CA THR A 98 -11.62 -2.45 -11.61
C THR A 98 -10.32 -2.57 -12.39
#